data_AF-A0A957L4K9-F1
#
_entry.id   AF-A0A957L4K9-F1
#
_cell.length_a   1.000
_cell.length_b   1.000
_cell.length_c   1.000
_cell.angle_alpha   90.00
_cell.angle_beta   90.00
_cell.angle_gamma   90.00
#
_symmetry.space_group_name_H-M   'P 1'
#
loop_
_entity.id
_entity.type
_entity.pdbx_description
1 polymer ?
#
loop_
_entity_poly.entity_id
_entity_poly.type
_entity_poly.pdbx_seq_one_letter_code
_entity_poly.pdbx_strand_id
1 'polypeptide(L)'
;MAEKFTGLISIGLSPKSSTGGVLAAEVADDNNAPATGVIAGTVGAGAVAAGVLTGTPGLEDAPELGATDLGKPMPVTVAIDGDTADVRVGGSGEAGDIRLFSRDDSLNPTIHIDGQAGDIRLLGADCAEEFAVATETALIEPGTVMVIGNDGRLNASCQAHDRRVAGVVSGAGAYKPGIILGKQTDQADYLPIALVGKVYCNVDTSNGPIQVGDLLTSSATPGHAMRATDPLAAFGAVIGKALGALPDGRGQIPILIALQ
;
A
#
# COMPACT_ATOMS: atom_id res chain seq x y z
N MET A 1 -44.31 20.06 -3.29
CA MET A 1 -44.22 19.13 -4.42
C MET A 1 -43.54 17.89 -3.87
N ALA A 2 -44.25 16.77 -3.76
CA ALA A 2 -43.67 15.51 -3.30
C ALA A 2 -43.33 14.69 -4.54
N GLU A 3 -42.05 14.43 -4.80
CA GLU A 3 -41.63 13.48 -5.83
C GLU A 3 -42.01 12.07 -5.34
N LYS A 4 -42.86 11.39 -6.11
CA LYS A 4 -43.15 9.96 -5.90
C LYS A 4 -42.02 9.19 -6.58
N PHE A 5 -41.25 8.45 -5.81
CA PHE A 5 -40.39 7.40 -6.35
C PHE A 5 -41.22 6.13 -6.51
N THR A 6 -41.34 5.63 -7.74
CA THR A 6 -42.02 4.36 -8.05
C THR A 6 -40.94 3.31 -8.36
N GLY A 7 -40.58 2.47 -7.39
CA GLY A 7 -39.60 1.39 -7.59
C GLY A 7 -40.27 0.04 -7.79
N LEU A 8 -39.82 -0.73 -8.78
CA LEU A 8 -40.29 -2.10 -9.05
C LEU A 8 -39.21 -3.09 -8.60
N ILE A 9 -39.43 -3.81 -7.51
CA ILE A 9 -38.51 -4.88 -7.06
C ILE A 9 -38.95 -6.18 -7.72
N SER A 10 -38.16 -6.69 -8.68
CA SER A 10 -38.42 -7.96 -9.36
C SER A 10 -37.57 -9.08 -8.76
N ILE A 11 -38.20 -9.99 -8.01
CA ILE A 11 -37.51 -11.15 -7.43
C ILE A 11 -37.70 -12.35 -8.39
N GLY A 12 -36.66 -12.67 -9.15
CA GLY A 12 -36.64 -13.84 -10.03
C GLY A 12 -36.04 -15.06 -9.33
N LEU A 13 -36.88 -16.03 -8.95
CA LEU A 13 -36.40 -17.33 -8.49
C LEU A 13 -36.32 -18.28 -9.69
N SER A 14 -35.12 -18.69 -10.10
CA SER A 14 -34.96 -19.68 -11.17
C SER A 14 -35.39 -21.06 -10.66
N PRO A 15 -36.34 -21.75 -11.31
CA PRO A 15 -36.81 -23.07 -10.86
C PRO A 15 -35.82 -24.21 -11.17
N LYS A 16 -34.65 -23.93 -11.78
CA LYS A 16 -33.71 -24.95 -12.26
C LYS A 16 -32.55 -25.29 -11.31
N SER A 17 -32.44 -24.66 -10.15
CA SER A 17 -31.51 -25.10 -9.11
C SER A 17 -32.22 -25.22 -7.78
N SER A 18 -32.05 -26.34 -7.08
CA SER A 18 -32.64 -26.58 -5.77
C SER A 18 -32.01 -25.75 -4.65
N THR A 19 -31.27 -24.67 -4.96
CA THR A 19 -30.32 -24.11 -3.99
C THR A 19 -29.94 -22.64 -4.17
N GLY A 20 -30.54 -21.86 -5.09
CA GLY A 20 -30.16 -20.46 -5.29
C GLY A 20 -31.31 -19.54 -5.71
N GLY A 21 -31.37 -18.33 -5.12
CA GLY A 21 -32.34 -17.29 -5.46
C GLY A 21 -31.63 -16.02 -5.91
N VAL A 22 -32.05 -15.44 -7.03
CA VAL A 22 -31.52 -14.17 -7.54
C VAL A 22 -32.42 -13.03 -7.05
N LEU A 23 -31.89 -12.13 -6.22
CA LEU A 23 -32.57 -10.89 -5.86
C LEU A 23 -32.04 -9.79 -6.78
N ALA A 24 -32.83 -9.38 -7.76
CA ALA A 24 -32.54 -8.20 -8.57
C ALA A 24 -33.38 -7.04 -8.04
N ALA A 25 -32.73 -5.99 -7.53
CA ALA A 25 -33.38 -4.73 -7.21
C ALA A 25 -33.01 -3.72 -8.29
N GLU A 26 -33.97 -3.36 -9.13
CA GLU A 26 -33.81 -2.35 -10.18
C GLU A 26 -34.50 -1.06 -9.73
N VAL A 27 -33.79 0.07 -9.77
CA VAL A 27 -34.38 1.40 -9.50
C VAL A 27 -34.45 2.15 -10.82
N ALA A 28 -35.65 2.19 -11.40
CA ALA A 28 -35.94 3.00 -12.58
C ALA A 28 -36.51 4.38 -12.18
N ASP A 29 -36.09 5.42 -12.89
CA ASP A 29 -36.76 6.73 -12.95
C ASP A 29 -38.09 6.57 -13.76
N ASP A 30 -39.11 7.37 -13.46
CA ASP A 30 -40.40 7.46 -14.17
C ASP A 30 -40.26 7.60 -15.71
N ASN A 31 -39.08 7.97 -16.23
CA ASN A 31 -38.74 8.13 -17.64
C ASN A 31 -38.04 6.94 -18.30
N ASN A 32 -37.88 5.80 -17.61
CA ASN A 32 -37.19 4.61 -18.14
C ASN A 32 -35.74 4.89 -18.59
N ALA A 33 -35.05 5.80 -17.89
CA ALA A 33 -33.62 6.05 -18.01
C ALA A 33 -32.83 4.81 -17.52
N PRO A 34 -31.54 4.61 -17.91
CA PRO A 34 -30.79 3.41 -17.53
C PRO A 34 -30.78 3.24 -16.01
N ALA A 35 -31.48 2.21 -15.53
CA ALA A 35 -31.60 1.90 -14.13
C ALA A 35 -30.28 1.29 -13.62
N THR A 36 -29.79 1.80 -12.49
CA THR A 36 -28.72 1.13 -11.74
C THR A 36 -29.37 -0.03 -10.99
N GLY A 37 -29.11 -1.25 -11.43
CA GLY A 37 -29.62 -2.47 -10.79
C GLY A 37 -28.58 -3.08 -9.86
N VAL A 38 -28.98 -3.41 -8.63
CA VAL A 38 -28.19 -4.31 -7.77
C VAL A 38 -28.73 -5.72 -8.01
N ILE A 39 -27.92 -6.57 -8.64
CA ILE A 39 -28.19 -8.01 -8.64
C ILE A 39 -27.39 -8.61 -7.50
N ALA A 40 -28.09 -9.03 -6.46
CA ALA A 40 -27.55 -9.81 -5.35
C ALA A 40 -28.24 -11.19 -5.37
N GLY A 41 -27.56 -12.19 -5.93
CA GLY A 41 -28.08 -13.57 -5.98
C GLY A 41 -27.27 -14.51 -5.12
N THR A 42 -27.93 -15.45 -4.45
CA THR A 42 -27.27 -16.64 -3.92
C THR A 42 -27.31 -17.75 -4.96
N VAL A 43 -26.16 -18.34 -5.28
CA VAL A 43 -26.08 -19.56 -6.10
C VAL A 43 -25.56 -20.69 -5.22
N GLY A 44 -26.44 -21.53 -4.69
CA GLY A 44 -26.01 -22.63 -3.84
C GLY A 44 -25.47 -22.21 -2.47
N ALA A 45 -25.01 -23.21 -1.72
CA ALA A 45 -24.55 -23.06 -0.34
C ALA A 45 -23.23 -22.27 -0.25
N GLY A 46 -23.30 -20.94 -0.36
CA GLY A 46 -22.22 -20.04 0.09
C GLY A 46 -21.85 -18.88 -0.82
N ALA A 47 -22.27 -18.86 -2.09
CA ALA A 47 -21.88 -17.79 -3.01
C ALA A 47 -22.93 -16.67 -3.06
N VAL A 48 -22.53 -15.44 -2.73
CA VAL A 48 -23.29 -14.20 -2.98
C VAL A 48 -22.59 -13.44 -4.09
N ALA A 49 -23.18 -13.41 -5.28
CA ALA A 49 -22.73 -12.50 -6.34
C ALA A 49 -23.49 -11.18 -6.18
N ALA A 50 -22.81 -10.15 -5.67
CA ALA A 50 -23.33 -8.78 -5.63
C ALA A 50 -22.62 -7.98 -6.73
N GLY A 51 -23.32 -7.76 -7.84
CA GLY A 51 -22.86 -6.94 -8.95
C GLY A 51 -23.80 -5.75 -9.14
N VAL A 52 -23.24 -4.54 -9.22
CA VAL A 52 -23.99 -3.39 -9.73
C VAL A 52 -23.84 -3.43 -11.26
N LEU A 53 -24.92 -3.76 -11.96
CA LEU A 53 -24.98 -3.61 -13.41
C LEU A 53 -25.45 -2.18 -13.71
N THR A 54 -24.60 -1.39 -14.33
CA THR A 54 -24.99 -0.12 -14.95
C THR A 54 -25.11 -0.32 -16.45
N GLY A 55 -26.33 -0.18 -16.98
CA GLY A 55 -26.64 -0.40 -18.39
C GLY A 55 -27.57 -1.58 -18.58
N THR A 56 -28.60 -1.39 -19.40
CA THR A 56 -29.67 -2.36 -19.67
C THR A 56 -29.20 -3.44 -20.65
N PRO A 57 -29.10 -4.71 -20.24
CA PRO A 57 -29.69 -5.81 -20.98
C PRO A 57 -31.05 -6.11 -20.33
N GLY A 58 -32.08 -6.38 -21.13
CA GLY A 58 -33.39 -6.74 -20.59
C GLY A 58 -33.27 -7.93 -19.62
N LEU A 59 -34.19 -8.04 -18.66
CA LEU A 59 -34.24 -9.12 -17.67
C LEU A 59 -34.27 -10.55 -18.27
N GLU A 60 -34.56 -10.69 -19.57
CA GLU A 60 -34.50 -11.97 -20.31
C GLU A 60 -33.10 -12.30 -20.87
N ASP A 61 -32.21 -11.30 -20.95
CA ASP A 61 -30.82 -11.40 -21.42
C ASP A 61 -29.79 -11.20 -20.28
N ALA A 62 -30.26 -11.07 -19.03
CA ALA A 62 -29.38 -10.98 -17.87
C ALA A 62 -28.59 -12.30 -17.74
N PRO A 63 -27.25 -12.28 -17.85
CA PRO A 63 -26.47 -13.51 -17.80
C PRO A 63 -26.66 -14.22 -16.46
N GLU A 64 -27.03 -15.51 -16.49
CA GLU A 64 -26.97 -16.37 -15.30
C GLU A 64 -25.52 -16.38 -14.79
N LEU A 65 -25.26 -15.70 -13.67
CA LEU A 65 -23.95 -15.67 -13.01
C LEU A 65 -23.68 -17.03 -12.36
N GLY A 66 -23.19 -17.99 -13.15
CA GLY A 66 -22.63 -19.24 -12.64
C GLY A 66 -21.14 -19.10 -12.36
N ALA A 67 -20.67 -19.63 -11.22
CA ALA A 67 -19.24 -19.72 -10.86
C ALA A 67 -18.35 -20.39 -11.93
N THR A 68 -18.95 -21.10 -12.88
CA THR A 68 -18.26 -21.78 -14.00
C THR A 68 -18.01 -20.91 -15.24
N ASP A 69 -18.59 -19.71 -15.33
CA ASP A 69 -18.48 -18.83 -16.52
C ASP A 69 -17.29 -17.85 -16.48
N LEU A 70 -16.46 -17.98 -15.46
CA LEU A 70 -15.19 -17.27 -15.28
C LEU A 70 -14.14 -17.52 -16.40
N GLY A 71 -14.43 -18.40 -17.36
CA GLY A 71 -13.62 -18.68 -18.55
C GLY A 71 -14.15 -18.12 -19.87
N LYS A 72 -15.29 -17.40 -19.88
CA LYS A 72 -15.87 -16.79 -21.09
C LYS A 72 -15.85 -15.25 -21.03
N PRO A 73 -15.70 -14.54 -22.17
CA PRO A 73 -15.76 -13.09 -22.19
C PRO A 73 -17.19 -12.61 -21.86
N MET A 74 -17.37 -12.11 -20.65
CA MET A 74 -18.64 -11.59 -20.12
C MET A 74 -18.45 -10.14 -19.62
N PRO A 75 -19.50 -9.30 -19.64
CA PRO A 75 -19.43 -7.90 -19.22
C PRO A 75 -19.34 -7.81 -17.70
N VAL A 76 -18.14 -7.73 -17.14
CA VAL A 76 -17.99 -7.61 -15.68
C VAL A 76 -17.03 -6.48 -15.33
N THR A 77 -17.46 -5.64 -14.40
CA THR A 77 -16.68 -4.56 -13.78
C THR A 77 -16.34 -4.84 -12.31
N VAL A 78 -17.13 -5.65 -11.57
CA VAL A 78 -16.73 -6.34 -10.31
C VAL A 78 -17.48 -7.67 -10.16
N ALA A 79 -16.79 -8.78 -9.91
CA ALA A 79 -17.38 -10.08 -9.54
C ALA A 79 -16.66 -10.70 -8.33
N ILE A 80 -17.42 -11.39 -7.47
CA ILE A 80 -16.93 -12.13 -6.31
C ILE A 80 -17.51 -13.55 -6.40
N ASP A 81 -16.64 -14.55 -6.46
CA ASP A 81 -17.02 -15.97 -6.53
C ASP A 81 -16.57 -16.71 -5.26
N GLY A 82 -17.55 -17.21 -4.49
CA GLY A 82 -17.31 -17.93 -3.24
C GLY A 82 -16.85 -19.39 -3.45
N ASP A 83 -17.13 -19.99 -4.61
CA ASP A 83 -16.74 -21.37 -4.90
C ASP A 83 -15.25 -21.48 -5.23
N THR A 84 -14.71 -20.47 -5.94
CA THR A 84 -13.28 -20.39 -6.30
C THR A 84 -12.47 -19.47 -5.41
N ALA A 85 -13.11 -18.70 -4.53
CA ALA A 85 -12.51 -17.65 -3.71
C ALA A 85 -11.85 -16.52 -4.55
N ASP A 86 -12.39 -16.22 -5.73
CA ASP A 86 -11.91 -15.20 -6.65
C ASP A 86 -12.64 -13.86 -6.48
N VAL A 87 -11.88 -12.75 -6.59
CA VAL A 87 -12.42 -11.40 -6.82
C VAL A 87 -11.85 -10.86 -8.12
N ARG A 88 -12.73 -10.39 -9.02
CA ARG A 88 -12.35 -9.84 -10.33
C ARG A 88 -12.90 -8.44 -10.47
N VAL A 89 -12.05 -7.52 -10.95
CA VAL A 89 -12.38 -6.12 -11.17
C VAL A 89 -11.95 -5.77 -12.59
N GLY A 90 -12.84 -5.17 -13.37
CA GLY A 90 -12.64 -4.91 -14.81
C GLY A 90 -12.95 -6.11 -15.72
N GLY A 91 -12.95 -5.85 -17.04
CA GLY A 91 -13.37 -6.79 -18.07
C GLY A 91 -14.10 -6.10 -19.23
N SER A 92 -14.27 -6.81 -20.35
CA SER A 92 -15.03 -6.34 -21.53
C SER A 92 -14.64 -4.94 -22.06
N GLY A 93 -13.34 -4.63 -22.06
CA GLY A 93 -12.81 -3.35 -22.55
C GLY A 93 -12.67 -2.27 -21.47
N GLU A 94 -13.19 -2.52 -20.26
CA GLU A 94 -13.05 -1.64 -19.11
C GLU A 94 -11.93 -2.12 -18.17
N ALA A 95 -11.13 -1.17 -17.67
CA ALA A 95 -10.09 -1.46 -16.70
C ALA A 95 -10.66 -1.57 -15.29
N GLY A 96 -10.15 -2.53 -14.52
CA GLY A 96 -10.47 -2.65 -13.10
C GLY A 96 -9.67 -1.68 -12.27
N ASP A 97 -10.30 -1.03 -11.30
CA ASP A 97 -9.62 -0.11 -10.40
C ASP A 97 -10.08 -0.30 -8.96
N ILE A 98 -9.11 -0.40 -8.04
CA ILE A 98 -9.35 -0.43 -6.60
C ILE A 98 -8.65 0.76 -5.97
N ARG A 99 -9.43 1.66 -5.37
CA ARG A 99 -8.97 2.88 -4.70
C ARG A 99 -9.33 2.85 -3.23
N LEU A 100 -8.34 3.00 -2.36
CA LEU A 100 -8.52 3.15 -0.92
C LEU A 100 -8.18 4.58 -0.53
N PHE A 101 -9.04 5.21 0.28
CA PHE A 101 -8.90 6.61 0.70
C PHE A 101 -8.62 6.69 2.20
N SER A 102 -7.92 7.75 2.62
CA SER A 102 -7.85 8.10 4.04
C SER A 102 -9.23 8.53 4.54
N ARG A 103 -9.44 8.45 5.87
CA ARG A 103 -10.65 8.96 6.52
C ARG A 103 -10.90 10.45 6.28
N ASP A 104 -9.83 11.20 5.98
CA ASP A 104 -9.86 12.66 5.85
C ASP A 104 -10.38 13.17 4.49
N ASP A 105 -11.10 12.33 3.74
CA ASP A 105 -11.79 12.68 2.48
C ASP A 105 -10.90 13.36 1.42
N SER A 106 -9.67 12.85 1.28
CA SER A 106 -8.76 13.23 0.19
C SER A 106 -9.32 12.75 -1.15
N LEU A 107 -9.37 13.62 -2.16
CA LEU A 107 -9.66 13.22 -3.55
C LEU A 107 -8.60 12.26 -4.12
N ASN A 108 -7.44 12.16 -3.47
CA ASN A 108 -6.35 11.27 -3.86
C ASN A 108 -6.37 9.99 -3.01
N PRO A 109 -6.41 8.80 -3.62
CA PRO A 109 -6.33 7.53 -2.92
C PRO A 109 -4.95 7.33 -2.27
N THR A 110 -4.92 6.71 -1.10
CA THR A 110 -3.68 6.32 -0.41
C THR A 110 -3.07 5.04 -1.00
N ILE A 111 -3.93 4.16 -1.54
CA ILE A 111 -3.56 2.97 -2.30
C ILE A 111 -4.44 2.91 -3.55
N HIS A 112 -3.83 2.71 -4.71
CA HIS A 112 -4.52 2.60 -5.99
C HIS A 112 -3.94 1.43 -6.80
N ILE A 113 -4.77 0.43 -7.06
CA ILE A 113 -4.48 -0.70 -7.96
C ILE A 113 -5.14 -0.41 -9.31
N ASP A 114 -4.34 -0.02 -10.29
CA ASP A 114 -4.78 0.42 -11.62
C ASP A 114 -4.64 -0.71 -12.64
N GLY A 115 -5.74 -1.32 -13.03
CA GLY A 115 -5.78 -2.39 -14.02
C GLY A 115 -5.54 -1.94 -15.46
N GLN A 116 -5.64 -0.63 -15.76
CA GLN A 116 -5.34 -0.11 -17.10
C GLN A 116 -3.82 0.02 -17.27
N ALA A 117 -3.16 0.63 -16.28
CA ALA A 117 -1.71 0.80 -16.27
C ALA A 117 -0.97 -0.47 -15.85
N GLY A 118 -1.64 -1.38 -15.14
CA GLY A 118 -1.02 -2.55 -14.51
C GLY A 118 -0.11 -2.17 -13.34
N ASP A 119 -0.51 -1.17 -12.55
CA ASP A 119 0.33 -0.54 -11.53
C ASP A 119 -0.32 -0.55 -10.13
N ILE A 120 0.50 -0.51 -9.08
CA ILE A 120 0.10 -0.32 -7.70
C ILE A 120 0.78 0.93 -7.16
N ARG A 121 0.00 1.97 -6.91
CA ARG A 121 0.50 3.26 -6.42
C ARG A 121 0.28 3.38 -4.92
N LEU A 122 1.38 3.63 -4.21
CA LEU A 122 1.42 3.91 -2.77
C LEU A 122 1.96 5.34 -2.58
N LEU A 123 1.42 6.10 -1.63
CA LEU A 123 1.85 7.49 -1.39
C LEU A 123 3.16 7.61 -0.59
N GLY A 124 3.55 6.56 0.14
CA GLY A 124 4.78 6.58 0.93
C GLY A 124 6.04 6.46 0.08
N ALA A 125 7.18 6.84 0.66
CA ALA A 125 8.40 7.16 -0.06
C ALA A 125 9.49 6.08 0.04
N ASP A 126 9.37 5.16 0.99
CA ASP A 126 10.32 4.08 1.26
C ASP A 126 9.61 2.73 1.52
N CYS A 127 10.36 1.64 1.32
CA CYS A 127 9.98 0.31 1.75
C CYS A 127 10.72 0.02 3.06
N ALA A 128 9.94 -0.21 4.12
CA ALA A 128 10.45 -0.48 5.44
C ALA A 128 10.10 -1.90 5.89
N GLU A 129 10.88 -2.43 6.82
CA GLU A 129 10.56 -3.66 7.55
C GLU A 129 10.66 -3.40 9.06
N GLU A 130 9.80 -4.02 9.85
CA GLU A 130 9.86 -3.90 11.30
C GLU A 130 10.94 -4.80 11.88
N PHE A 131 11.90 -4.19 12.56
CA PHE A 131 12.97 -4.90 13.27
C PHE A 131 12.87 -4.71 14.77
N ALA A 132 13.15 -5.79 15.51
CA ALA A 132 13.32 -5.72 16.96
C ALA A 132 14.52 -4.83 17.31
N VAL A 133 14.34 -3.90 18.24
CA VAL A 133 15.40 -3.03 18.76
C VAL A 133 15.78 -3.43 20.18
N ALA A 134 17.06 -3.32 20.55
CA ALA A 134 17.53 -3.71 21.89
C ALA A 134 17.25 -2.65 22.97
N THR A 135 17.06 -1.40 22.55
CA THR A 135 16.74 -0.26 23.42
C THR A 135 15.25 0.07 23.32
N GLU A 136 14.67 0.69 24.36
CA GLU A 136 13.30 1.18 24.33
C GLU A 136 13.05 2.10 23.12
N THR A 137 12.00 1.78 22.36
CA THR A 137 11.64 2.48 21.11
C THR A 137 11.36 3.96 21.31
N ALA A 138 10.85 4.35 22.48
CA ALA A 138 10.57 5.74 22.84
C ALA A 138 11.81 6.64 22.85
N LEU A 139 13.01 6.07 22.90
CA LEU A 139 14.29 6.80 22.88
C LEU A 139 14.88 6.93 21.47
N ILE A 140 14.25 6.32 20.46
CA ILE A 140 14.77 6.26 19.10
C ILE A 140 13.83 7.05 18.18
N GLU A 141 14.34 8.16 17.66
CA GLU A 141 13.56 9.03 16.78
C GLU A 141 13.65 8.58 15.31
N PRO A 142 12.62 8.82 14.49
CA PRO A 142 12.70 8.70 13.05
C PRO A 142 13.92 9.45 12.47
N GLY A 143 14.59 8.82 11.50
CA GLY A 143 15.84 9.28 10.91
C GLY A 143 17.11 8.78 11.61
N THR A 144 16.98 8.06 12.71
CA THR A 144 18.12 7.41 13.38
C THR A 144 18.71 6.30 12.51
N VAL A 145 20.04 6.30 12.33
CA VAL A 145 20.78 5.20 11.70
C VAL A 145 20.90 4.04 12.67
N MET A 146 20.54 2.84 12.22
CA MET A 146 20.51 1.63 13.03
C MET A 146 21.52 0.60 12.53
N VAL A 147 22.11 -0.15 13.46
CA VAL A 147 23.06 -1.24 13.20
C VAL A 147 22.60 -2.54 13.83
N ILE A 148 22.95 -3.66 13.20
CA ILE A 148 22.68 -5.02 13.67
C ILE A 148 23.59 -5.32 14.86
N GLY A 149 22.97 -5.61 16.01
CA GLY A 149 23.63 -6.10 17.21
C GLY A 149 23.98 -7.59 17.11
N ASN A 150 24.83 -8.07 18.02
CA ASN A 150 25.28 -9.47 18.03
C ASN A 150 24.16 -10.46 18.37
N ASP A 151 23.07 -9.98 18.97
CA ASP A 151 21.86 -10.74 19.28
C ASP A 151 20.81 -10.69 18.15
N GLY A 152 21.12 -10.02 17.03
CA GLY A 152 20.22 -9.83 15.89
C GLY A 152 19.22 -8.68 16.06
N ARG A 153 19.16 -8.03 17.24
CA ARG A 153 18.35 -6.82 17.46
C ARG A 153 19.12 -5.58 17.01
N LEU A 154 18.40 -4.52 16.65
CA LEU A 154 19.01 -3.29 16.20
C LEU A 154 19.34 -2.33 17.35
N ASN A 155 20.43 -1.60 17.17
CA ASN A 155 20.90 -0.55 18.06
C ASN A 155 21.16 0.73 17.26
N ALA A 156 21.07 1.89 17.90
CA ALA A 156 21.52 3.13 17.26
C ALA A 156 23.02 3.04 16.93
N SER A 157 23.41 3.41 15.71
CA SER A 157 24.81 3.39 15.30
C SER A 157 25.65 4.33 16.16
N CYS A 158 26.83 3.93 16.63
CA CYS A 158 27.73 4.83 17.37
C CYS A 158 29.19 4.74 16.89
N GLN A 159 29.42 4.05 15.78
CA GLN A 159 30.73 3.85 15.19
C GLN A 159 30.74 4.35 13.74
N ALA A 160 31.80 5.08 13.39
CA ALA A 160 32.04 5.51 12.03
C ALA A 160 32.32 4.31 11.10
N HIS A 161 31.72 4.29 9.91
CA HIS A 161 31.91 3.23 8.91
C HIS A 161 31.57 1.81 9.44
N ASP A 162 30.49 1.68 10.20
CA ASP A 162 30.03 0.40 10.70
C ASP A 162 29.41 -0.41 9.55
N ARG A 163 29.93 -1.61 9.31
CA ARG A 163 29.43 -2.51 8.26
C ARG A 163 28.14 -3.22 8.62
N ARG A 164 27.69 -3.07 9.87
CA ARG A 164 26.46 -3.67 10.38
C ARG A 164 25.25 -2.76 10.20
N VAL A 165 25.35 -1.66 9.46
CA VAL A 165 24.19 -0.78 9.25
C VAL A 165 23.04 -1.57 8.62
N ALA A 166 21.90 -1.54 9.31
CA ALA A 166 20.67 -2.19 8.88
C ALA A 166 19.75 -1.24 8.10
N GLY A 167 19.92 0.07 8.27
CA GLY A 167 19.10 1.09 7.62
C GLY A 167 18.85 2.29 8.53
N VAL A 168 17.76 3.00 8.23
CA VAL A 168 17.36 4.24 8.93
C VAL A 168 15.93 4.12 9.40
N VAL A 169 15.62 4.56 10.63
CA VAL A 169 14.24 4.54 11.14
C VAL A 169 13.34 5.42 10.26
N SER A 170 12.29 4.83 9.69
CA SER A 170 11.41 5.49 8.73
C SER A 170 10.42 6.46 9.41
N GLY A 171 9.81 7.35 8.62
CA GLY A 171 8.70 8.21 9.05
C GLY A 171 9.08 9.63 9.47
N ALA A 172 10.33 10.04 9.27
CA ALA A 172 10.82 11.39 9.55
C ALA A 172 10.44 12.43 8.48
N GLY A 173 10.41 13.70 8.88
CA GLY A 173 10.15 14.83 7.99
C GLY A 173 8.85 14.68 7.19
N ALA A 174 8.95 14.88 5.87
CA ALA A 174 7.83 14.77 4.94
C ALA A 174 7.59 13.35 4.39
N TYR A 175 8.40 12.36 4.79
CA TYR A 175 8.31 11.00 4.25
C TYR A 175 7.68 10.05 5.25
N LYS A 176 6.88 9.14 4.71
CA LYS A 176 6.24 8.03 5.42
C LYS A 176 6.49 6.75 4.63
N PRO A 177 6.58 5.58 5.29
CA PRO A 177 6.73 4.31 4.58
C PRO A 177 5.54 4.05 3.66
N GLY A 178 5.84 3.61 2.43
CA GLY A 178 4.83 3.18 1.47
C GLY A 178 4.35 1.77 1.77
N ILE A 179 5.29 0.89 2.14
CA ILE A 179 5.02 -0.47 2.60
C ILE A 179 5.85 -0.74 3.85
N ILE A 180 5.24 -1.44 4.81
CA ILE A 180 5.92 -1.95 6.01
C ILE A 180 5.76 -3.47 5.99
N LEU A 181 6.90 -4.17 5.92
CA LEU A 181 6.97 -5.62 5.97
C LEU A 181 7.16 -6.10 7.42
N GLY A 182 6.71 -7.32 7.72
CA GLY A 182 6.94 -7.95 9.03
C GLY A 182 6.22 -7.27 10.20
N LYS A 183 5.15 -6.50 9.94
CA LYS A 183 4.44 -5.71 10.96
C LYS A 183 4.01 -6.55 12.16
N GLN A 184 4.53 -6.22 13.34
CA GLN A 184 4.21 -6.81 14.62
C GLN A 184 3.07 -6.03 15.27
N THR A 185 2.00 -6.74 15.63
CA THR A 185 0.79 -6.11 16.19
C THR A 185 0.79 -6.02 17.71
N ASP A 186 1.67 -6.79 18.38
CA ASP A 186 1.63 -7.01 19.83
C ASP A 186 2.98 -6.76 20.56
N GLN A 187 3.99 -6.22 19.89
CA GLN A 187 5.33 -6.03 20.46
C GLN A 187 5.80 -4.57 20.34
N ALA A 188 6.02 -3.92 21.49
CA ALA A 188 6.41 -2.50 21.57
C ALA A 188 7.87 -2.23 21.16
N ASP A 189 8.65 -3.28 20.91
CA ASP A 189 10.10 -3.22 20.70
C ASP A 189 10.50 -3.22 19.21
N TYR A 190 9.58 -2.90 18.29
CA TYR A 190 9.83 -2.92 16.85
C TYR A 190 9.77 -1.52 16.27
N LEU A 191 10.68 -1.22 15.34
CA LEU A 191 10.67 0.02 14.58
C LEU A 191 10.69 -0.27 13.08
N PRO A 192 9.97 0.51 12.26
CA PRO A 192 10.07 0.42 10.82
C PRO A 192 11.43 0.98 10.36
N ILE A 193 12.25 0.13 9.77
CA ILE A 193 13.56 0.48 9.23
C ILE A 193 13.46 0.55 7.72
N ALA A 194 13.73 1.73 7.16
CA ALA A 194 13.81 1.94 5.73
C ALA A 194 14.99 1.15 5.15
N LEU A 195 14.70 0.31 4.15
CA LEU A 195 15.71 -0.52 3.46
C LEU A 195 16.02 0.03 2.07
N VAL A 196 15.02 0.62 1.42
CA VAL A 196 15.13 1.24 0.10
C VAL A 196 14.12 2.37 -0.06
N GLY A 197 14.49 3.42 -0.80
CA GLY A 197 13.63 4.55 -1.14
C GLY A 197 14.11 5.88 -0.56
N LYS A 198 13.20 6.83 -0.36
CA LYS A 198 13.55 8.15 0.21
C LYS A 198 13.18 8.21 1.69
N VAL A 199 14.16 8.52 2.52
CA VAL A 199 13.98 8.66 3.97
C VAL A 199 14.74 9.89 4.45
N TYR A 200 14.26 10.51 5.52
CA TYR A 200 15.03 11.54 6.21
C TYR A 200 16.02 10.86 7.15
N CYS A 201 17.28 11.27 7.11
CA CYS A 201 18.37 10.70 7.91
C CYS A 201 18.98 11.78 8.79
N ASN A 202 19.21 11.44 10.06
CA ASN A 202 20.02 12.25 10.96
C ASN A 202 21.46 12.19 10.48
N VAL A 203 22.09 13.35 10.33
CA VAL A 203 23.43 13.49 9.78
C VAL A 203 24.25 14.49 10.56
N ASP A 204 25.57 14.31 10.54
CA ASP A 204 26.52 15.30 11.03
C ASP A 204 27.65 15.55 10.03
N THR A 205 28.31 16.70 10.20
CA THR A 205 29.43 17.13 9.35
C THR A 205 30.80 16.81 9.94
N SER A 206 30.92 15.83 10.84
CA SER A 206 32.20 15.43 11.44
C SER A 206 33.24 14.99 10.41
N ASN A 207 32.78 14.48 9.26
CA ASN A 207 33.60 14.13 8.10
C ASN A 207 33.50 15.15 6.94
N GLY A 208 33.16 16.38 7.29
CA GLY A 208 32.99 17.54 6.41
C GLY A 208 31.54 17.79 5.97
N PRO A 209 31.30 18.91 5.27
CA PRO A 209 29.98 19.28 4.75
C PRO A 209 29.40 18.20 3.83
N ILE A 210 28.08 18.02 3.87
CA ILE A 210 27.34 17.09 3.02
C ILE A 210 26.73 17.85 1.85
N GLN A 211 26.95 17.35 0.64
CA GLN A 211 26.36 17.85 -0.60
C GLN A 211 25.44 16.81 -1.22
N VAL A 212 24.51 17.26 -2.08
CA VAL A 212 23.62 16.37 -2.83
C VAL A 212 24.46 15.41 -3.69
N GLY A 213 24.14 14.12 -3.61
CA GLY A 213 24.82 13.05 -4.34
C GLY A 213 25.98 12.37 -3.57
N ASP A 214 26.41 12.96 -2.45
CA ASP A 214 27.44 12.37 -1.58
C ASP A 214 26.99 11.01 -1.07
N LEU A 215 27.94 10.06 -1.05
CA LEU A 215 27.74 8.80 -0.35
C LEU A 215 27.76 9.03 1.16
N LEU A 216 26.87 8.36 1.88
CA LEU A 216 26.76 8.46 3.33
C LEU A 216 27.07 7.12 4.00
N THR A 217 27.70 7.19 5.16
CA THR A 217 28.03 6.06 6.03
C THR A 217 27.70 6.41 7.49
N SER A 218 27.70 5.45 8.42
CA SER A 218 27.45 5.76 9.83
C SER A 218 28.53 6.67 10.42
N SER A 219 28.15 7.49 11.39
CA SER A 219 29.03 8.39 12.13
C SER A 219 29.39 7.83 13.51
N ALA A 220 30.42 8.41 14.14
CA ALA A 220 30.68 8.23 15.55
C ALA A 220 29.64 8.95 16.44
N THR A 221 28.89 9.92 15.90
CA THR A 221 27.73 10.49 16.61
C THR A 221 26.60 9.45 16.64
N PRO A 222 26.05 9.14 17.84
CA PRO A 222 24.97 8.16 17.97
C PRO A 222 23.79 8.43 17.04
N GLY A 223 23.37 7.45 16.26
CA GLY A 223 22.22 7.52 15.38
C GLY A 223 22.38 8.38 14.13
N HIS A 224 23.57 8.92 13.84
CA HIS A 224 23.79 9.81 12.70
C HIS A 224 24.61 9.14 11.60
N ALA A 225 24.38 9.59 10.37
CA ALA A 225 25.25 9.35 9.24
C ALA A 225 26.21 10.54 9.03
N MET A 226 27.27 10.31 8.27
CA MET A 226 28.21 11.32 7.83
C MET A 226 28.63 11.03 6.39
N ARG A 227 29.27 12.00 5.75
CA ARG A 227 29.83 11.81 4.40
C ARG A 227 30.86 10.68 4.39
N ALA A 228 30.78 9.79 3.43
CA ALA A 228 31.75 8.73 3.19
C ALA A 228 32.90 9.27 2.31
N THR A 229 34.03 9.60 2.93
CA THR A 229 35.20 10.18 2.24
C THR A 229 36.27 9.17 1.88
N ASP A 230 36.32 8.02 2.58
CA ASP A 230 37.23 6.90 2.29
C ASP A 230 36.46 5.74 1.65
N PRO A 231 36.65 5.47 0.35
CA PRO A 231 35.98 4.36 -0.34
C PRO A 231 36.28 2.98 0.25
N LEU A 232 37.46 2.74 0.82
CA LEU A 232 37.83 1.44 1.39
C LEU A 232 37.12 1.19 2.73
N ALA A 233 37.03 2.22 3.58
CA ALA A 233 36.26 2.15 4.81
C ALA A 233 34.75 2.07 4.54
N ALA A 234 34.28 2.81 3.53
CA ALA A 234 32.87 2.84 3.15
C ALA A 234 32.37 1.54 2.52
N PHE A 235 33.25 0.72 1.96
CA PHE A 235 32.84 -0.56 1.37
C PHE A 235 32.15 -1.46 2.39
N GLY A 236 30.86 -1.74 2.15
CA GLY A 236 29.97 -2.49 3.05
C GLY A 236 29.39 -1.69 4.22
N ALA A 237 29.60 -0.37 4.26
CA ALA A 237 29.07 0.54 5.29
C ALA A 237 28.31 1.74 4.67
N VAL A 238 28.08 1.74 3.35
CA VAL A 238 27.30 2.77 2.67
C VAL A 238 25.82 2.57 2.98
N ILE A 239 25.18 3.64 3.41
CA ILE A 239 23.74 3.70 3.71
C ILE A 239 22.96 4.12 2.45
N GLY A 240 23.54 5.04 1.69
CA GLY A 240 22.90 5.59 0.51
C GLY A 240 23.53 6.90 0.05
N LYS A 241 22.74 7.72 -0.65
CA LYS A 241 23.16 9.02 -1.19
C LYS A 241 22.35 10.17 -0.62
N ALA A 242 23.01 11.27 -0.31
CA ALA A 242 22.36 12.50 0.12
C ALA A 242 21.46 13.09 -0.99
N LEU A 243 20.22 13.46 -0.65
CA LEU A 243 19.33 14.24 -1.52
C LEU A 243 19.20 15.70 -1.06
N GLY A 244 19.72 16.01 0.13
CA GLY A 244 19.85 17.36 0.67
C GLY A 244 21.29 17.65 1.10
N ALA A 245 21.60 18.93 1.28
CA ALA A 245 22.90 19.37 1.75
C ALA A 245 22.85 19.75 3.24
N LEU A 246 23.97 19.58 3.94
CA LEU A 246 24.19 20.11 5.29
C LEU A 246 25.58 20.78 5.34
N PRO A 247 25.67 22.12 5.42
CA PRO A 247 26.95 22.83 5.38
C PRO A 247 27.77 22.64 6.65
N ASP A 248 27.14 22.61 7.82
CA ASP A 248 27.82 22.43 9.11
C ASP A 248 26.88 21.90 10.20
N GLY A 249 27.45 21.33 11.27
CA GLY A 249 26.76 20.87 12.46
C GLY A 249 26.05 19.53 12.33
N ARG A 250 24.85 19.45 12.90
CA ARG A 250 23.97 18.27 12.89
C ARG A 250 22.60 18.68 12.38
N GLY A 251 21.92 17.77 11.70
CA GLY A 251 20.58 18.01 11.22
C GLY A 251 19.97 16.77 10.59
N GLN A 252 18.81 16.94 9.98
CA GLN A 252 18.12 15.88 9.28
C GLN A 252 17.96 16.26 7.81
N ILE A 253 18.42 15.40 6.90
CA ILE A 253 18.34 15.64 5.45
C ILE A 253 17.64 14.48 4.74
N PRO A 254 16.96 14.71 3.60
CA PRO A 254 16.48 13.62 2.78
C PRO A 254 17.66 12.87 2.15
N ILE A 255 17.57 11.54 2.11
CA ILE A 255 18.53 10.65 1.47
C ILE A 255 17.79 9.63 0.59
N LEU A 256 18.47 9.14 -0.44
CA LEU A 256 18.09 7.93 -1.15
C LEU A 256 18.81 6.77 -0.45
N ILE A 257 18.08 5.98 0.32
CA ILE A 257 18.59 4.78 0.97
C ILE A 257 18.62 3.63 -0.04
N ALA A 258 19.74 2.92 -0.06
CA ALA A 258 19.96 1.73 -0.86
C ALA A 258 21.07 0.93 -0.18
N LEU A 259 20.70 0.01 0.70
CA LEU A 259 21.64 -0.89 1.36
C LEU A 259 22.16 -1.90 0.32
N GLN A 260 23.49 -2.05 0.23
CA GLN A 260 24.18 -2.95 -0.71
C GLN A 260 25.00 -4.00 0.03
#